data_AF-A0A965JP27-F1
#
_entry.id   AF-A0A965JP27-F1
#
_cell.length_a   1.000
_cell.length_b   1.000
_cell.length_c   1.000
_cell.angle_alpha   90.00
_cell.angle_beta   90.00
_cell.angle_gamma   90.00
#
_symmetry.space_group_name_H-M   'P 1'
#
loop_
_entity.id
_entity.type
_entity.pdbx_description
1 polymer ?
#
loop_
_entity_poly.entity_id
_entity_poly.type
_entity_poly.pdbx_seq_one_letter_code
_entity_poly.pdbx_strand_id
1 'polypeptide(L)'
;VSQNGDIANWKIPGKMVKGMGGAMDLVASADNIIVAMMHSNRAGESKILKQCTLPLTGVNCVKKVVTELAVMEIKDGKFYLLERAPGVSVEEIISKTEGDLVVPDLVPEMNI
;
A
#
# COMPACT_ATOMS: atom_id res chain seq x y z
N VAL A 1 3.50 0.43 -2.68
CA VAL A 1 3.81 0.90 -1.32
C VAL A 1 4.64 -0.19 -0.66
N SER A 2 5.71 0.16 0.03
CA SER A 2 6.55 -0.82 0.73
C SER A 2 6.22 -0.95 2.22
N GLN A 3 6.65 -2.04 2.86
CA GLN A 3 6.33 -2.35 4.26
C GLN A 3 6.92 -1.37 5.28
N ASN A 4 7.91 -0.56 4.90
CA ASN A 4 8.43 0.53 5.72
C ASN A 4 7.67 1.86 5.50
N GLY A 5 6.72 1.91 4.57
CA GLY A 5 5.91 3.10 4.30
C GLY A 5 6.43 3.99 3.17
N ASP A 6 7.30 3.48 2.29
CA ASP A 6 7.67 4.22 1.08
C ASP A 6 6.54 4.13 0.04
N ILE A 7 6.40 5.19 -0.74
CA ILE A 7 5.46 5.27 -1.85
C ILE A 7 6.19 5.66 -3.12
N ALA A 8 5.85 4.98 -4.22
CA ALA A 8 6.25 5.34 -5.58
C ALA A 8 4.99 5.49 -6.42
N ASN A 9 4.74 6.70 -6.93
CA ASN A 9 3.55 6.98 -7.75
C ASN A 9 3.76 7.97 -8.92
N TRP A 10 4.97 8.51 -9.11
CA TRP A 10 5.19 9.60 -10.08
C TRP A 10 5.89 9.17 -11.38
N LYS A 11 6.60 8.03 -11.37
CA LYS A 11 7.40 7.58 -12.53
C LYS A 11 7.40 6.07 -12.69
N ILE A 12 7.25 5.63 -13.94
CA ILE A 12 7.51 4.26 -14.38
C ILE A 12 8.67 4.32 -15.40
N PRO A 13 9.84 3.71 -15.14
CA PRO A 13 10.95 3.66 -16.10
C PRO A 13 10.50 3.09 -17.45
N GLY A 14 10.97 3.70 -18.55
CA GLY A 14 10.59 3.30 -19.91
C GLY A 14 9.20 3.76 -20.37
N LYS A 15 8.45 4.50 -19.54
CA LYS A 15 7.17 5.14 -19.92
C LYS A 15 7.26 6.66 -19.83
N MET A 16 6.30 7.34 -20.46
CA MET A 16 6.19 8.80 -20.44
C MET A 16 6.11 9.33 -18.99
N VAL A 17 6.91 10.34 -18.68
CA VAL A 17 6.96 10.99 -17.36
C VAL A 17 6.35 12.38 -17.45
N LYS A 18 5.32 12.66 -16.63
CA LYS A 18 4.66 13.96 -16.57
C LYS A 18 5.19 14.87 -15.43
N GLY A 19 6.15 14.38 -14.65
CA GLY A 19 6.68 15.03 -13.45
C GLY A 19 5.94 14.62 -12.18
N MET A 20 6.51 14.96 -11.02
CA MET A 20 5.98 14.61 -9.69
C MET A 20 4.86 15.53 -9.19
N GLY A 21 4.70 16.72 -9.78
CA GLY A 21 3.75 17.73 -9.29
C GLY A 21 3.98 18.03 -7.80
N GLY A 22 2.90 18.30 -7.07
CA GLY A 22 2.96 18.49 -5.61
C GLY A 22 2.91 17.19 -4.79
N ALA A 23 3.09 16.02 -5.40
CA ALA A 23 2.95 14.75 -4.69
C ALA A 23 4.02 14.60 -3.57
N MET A 24 5.23 15.08 -3.83
CA MET A 24 6.32 15.06 -2.84
C MET A 24 6.03 16.01 -1.67
N ASP A 25 5.53 17.21 -1.95
CA ASP A 25 5.14 18.18 -0.92
C ASP A 25 4.01 17.64 -0.02
N LEU A 26 3.01 16.98 -0.60
CA LEU A 26 1.90 16.39 0.14
C LEU A 26 2.38 15.29 1.10
N VAL A 27 3.24 14.37 0.65
CA VAL A 27 3.73 13.28 1.49
C VAL A 27 4.75 13.73 2.54
N ALA A 28 5.37 14.89 2.35
CA ALA A 28 6.30 15.48 3.30
C ALA A 28 5.63 16.36 4.38
N SER A 29 4.43 16.87 4.13
CA SER A 29 3.78 17.89 4.99
C SER A 29 2.65 17.36 5.89
N ALA A 30 2.10 16.18 5.59
CA ALA A 30 1.01 15.61 6.37
C ALA A 30 1.46 14.44 7.26
N ASP A 31 1.00 14.44 8.51
CA ASP A 31 1.35 13.41 9.51
C ASP A 31 0.70 12.05 9.21
N ASN A 32 -0.49 12.08 8.58
CA ASN A 32 -1.32 10.91 8.31
C ASN A 32 -1.49 10.69 6.81
N ILE A 33 -0.48 10.09 6.17
CA ILE A 33 -0.56 9.71 4.76
C ILE A 33 -1.31 8.39 4.61
N ILE A 34 -2.48 8.46 3.98
CA ILE A 34 -3.31 7.30 3.63
C ILE A 34 -3.30 7.13 2.12
N VAL A 35 -2.96 5.93 1.65
CA VAL A 35 -2.92 5.59 0.22
C VAL A 35 -4.14 4.76 -0.14
N ALA A 36 -4.98 5.28 -1.04
CA ALA A 36 -6.02 4.50 -1.70
C ALA A 36 -5.50 3.98 -3.05
N MET A 37 -5.49 2.67 -3.25
CA MET A 37 -5.03 2.08 -4.51
C MET A 37 -5.54 0.65 -4.71
N MET A 38 -5.48 0.15 -5.95
CA MET A 38 -5.61 -1.28 -6.20
C MET A 38 -4.47 -2.07 -5.53
N HIS A 39 -4.80 -3.21 -4.93
CA HIS A 39 -3.90 -4.11 -4.20
C HIS A 39 -2.90 -4.76 -5.15
N SER A 40 -3.36 -5.13 -6.35
CA SER A 40 -2.55 -5.69 -7.42
C SER A 40 -2.59 -4.82 -8.67
N ASN A 41 -1.62 -5.01 -9.56
CA ASN A 41 -1.66 -4.40 -10.89
C ASN A 41 -2.54 -5.24 -11.86
N ARG A 42 -2.63 -4.81 -13.13
CA ARG A 42 -3.45 -5.51 -14.15
C ARG A 42 -2.97 -6.92 -14.49
N ALA A 43 -1.72 -7.25 -14.21
CA ALA A 43 -1.15 -8.58 -14.39
C ALA A 43 -1.33 -9.47 -13.14
N GLY A 44 -1.93 -8.95 -12.06
CA GLY A 44 -2.11 -9.66 -10.80
C GLY A 44 -0.91 -9.59 -9.86
N GLU A 45 0.15 -8.85 -10.21
CA GLU A 45 1.33 -8.69 -9.36
C GLU A 45 1.02 -7.74 -8.21
N SER A 46 1.57 -8.04 -7.02
CA SER A 46 1.30 -7.24 -5.82
C SER A 46 1.83 -5.81 -5.97
N LYS A 47 1.14 -4.87 -5.33
CA LYS A 47 1.62 -3.49 -5.12
C LYS A 47 1.96 -3.21 -3.66
N ILE A 48 1.79 -4.22 -2.80
CA ILE A 48 2.07 -4.21 -1.36
C ILE A 48 3.37 -4.99 -1.15
N LEU A 49 4.50 -4.27 -1.17
CA LEU A 49 5.82 -4.85 -1.43
C LEU A 49 6.71 -4.83 -0.18
N LYS A 50 7.78 -5.62 -0.16
CA LYS A 50 8.88 -5.46 0.81
C LYS A 50 9.63 -4.15 0.59
N GLN A 51 9.93 -3.84 -0.66
CA GLN A 51 10.60 -2.62 -1.08
C GLN A 51 9.98 -2.12 -2.39
N CYS A 52 9.85 -0.80 -2.54
CA CYS A 52 9.41 -0.24 -3.81
C CYS A 52 10.49 -0.46 -4.88
N THR A 53 10.07 -0.91 -6.06
CA THR A 53 10.93 -1.11 -7.23
C THR A 53 10.97 0.09 -8.17
N LEU A 54 10.00 1.00 -8.01
CA LEU A 54 9.88 2.22 -8.79
C LEU A 54 10.49 3.42 -8.03
N PRO A 55 10.88 4.49 -8.75
CA PRO A 55 11.38 5.72 -8.13
C PRO A 55 10.41 6.27 -7.07
N LEU A 56 10.94 6.51 -5.87
CA LEU A 56 10.14 6.93 -4.73
C LEU A 56 9.61 8.36 -4.89
N THR A 57 8.43 8.57 -4.34
CA THR A 57 7.81 9.88 -4.08
C THR A 57 8.05 10.32 -2.64
N GLY A 58 8.00 9.37 -1.69
CA GLY A 58 8.23 9.64 -0.27
C GLY A 58 8.79 8.40 0.42
N VAL A 59 9.56 8.63 1.48
CA VAL A 59 10.25 7.62 2.28
C VAL A 59 9.60 7.54 3.65
N ASN A 60 9.26 6.34 4.13
CA ASN A 60 8.67 6.07 5.44
C ASN A 60 7.49 6.98 5.83
N CYS A 61 6.72 7.47 4.85
CA CYS A 61 5.69 8.48 5.06
C CYS A 61 4.28 7.88 5.16
N VAL A 62 4.01 6.76 4.49
CA VAL A 62 2.68 6.13 4.47
C VAL A 62 2.37 5.47 5.81
N LYS A 63 1.19 5.78 6.37
CA LYS A 63 0.69 5.17 7.62
C LYS A 63 -0.35 4.10 7.39
N LYS A 64 -1.18 4.25 6.36
CA LYS A 64 -2.26 3.31 6.04
C LYS A 64 -2.42 3.14 4.54
N VAL A 65 -2.77 1.93 4.12
CA VAL A 65 -3.11 1.59 2.75
C VAL A 65 -4.52 1.02 2.74
N VAL A 66 -5.38 1.59 1.89
CA VAL A 66 -6.74 1.13 1.64
C VAL A 66 -6.80 0.61 0.22
N THR A 67 -7.29 -0.60 0.07
CA THR A 67 -7.40 -1.31 -1.21
C THR A 67 -8.79 -1.90 -1.38
N GLU A 68 -9.06 -2.43 -2.56
CA GLU A 68 -10.26 -3.23 -2.85
C GLU A 68 -10.34 -4.54 -2.05
N LEU A 69 -9.23 -4.99 -1.43
CA LEU A 69 -9.17 -6.24 -0.67
C LEU A 69 -9.08 -6.02 0.85
N ALA A 70 -8.36 -4.97 1.28
CA ALA A 70 -7.96 -4.81 2.67
C ALA A 70 -7.66 -3.35 3.05
N VAL A 71 -7.88 -3.05 4.34
CA VAL A 71 -7.30 -1.90 5.04
C VAL A 71 -6.11 -2.41 5.85
N MET A 72 -4.95 -1.82 5.62
CA MET A 72 -3.70 -2.18 6.29
C MET A 72 -3.02 -0.97 6.88
N GLU A 73 -2.49 -1.10 8.09
CA GLU A 73 -1.64 -0.09 8.72
C GLU A 73 -0.17 -0.48 8.58
N ILE A 74 0.72 0.52 8.52
CA ILE A 74 2.17 0.28 8.47
C ILE A 74 2.78 0.63 9.82
N LYS A 75 3.35 -0.36 10.49
CA LYS A 75 4.04 -0.24 11.78
C LYS A 75 5.25 -1.16 11.80
N ASP A 76 6.33 -0.74 12.46
CA ASP A 76 7.52 -1.57 12.71
C ASP A 76 8.07 -2.29 11.45
N GLY A 77 7.99 -1.62 10.30
CA GLY A 77 8.46 -2.17 9.02
C GLY A 77 7.62 -3.33 8.47
N LYS A 78 6.35 -3.44 8.87
CA LYS A 78 5.40 -4.47 8.43
C LYS A 78 4.02 -3.86 8.14
N PHE A 79 3.24 -4.57 7.34
CA PHE A 79 1.81 -4.32 7.19
C PHE A 79 1.04 -5.04 8.30
N TYR A 80 0.05 -4.37 8.89
CA TYR A 80 -0.87 -4.94 9.86
C TYR A 80 -2.26 -4.92 9.25
N LEU A 81 -2.85 -6.09 9.06
CA LEU A 81 -4.19 -6.22 8.50
C LEU A 81 -5.23 -5.74 9.52
N LEU A 82 -6.01 -4.73 9.15
CA LEU A 82 -7.05 -4.16 10.02
C LEU A 82 -8.45 -4.62 9.62
N GLU A 83 -8.76 -4.57 8.33
CA GLU A 83 -10.07 -4.92 7.80
C GLU A 83 -9.92 -5.63 6.46
N ARG A 84 -10.83 -6.54 6.14
CA ARG A 84 -10.95 -7.20 4.82
C ARG A 84 -12.20 -6.72 4.10
N ALA A 85 -12.17 -6.67 2.78
CA ALA A 85 -13.37 -6.33 2.02
C ALA A 85 -14.44 -7.42 2.18
N PRO A 86 -15.74 -7.08 2.05
CA PRO A 86 -16.82 -8.06 2.10
C PRO A 86 -16.60 -9.21 1.11
N GLY A 87 -16.72 -10.44 1.59
CA GLY A 87 -16.52 -11.64 0.76
C GLY A 87 -15.07 -11.97 0.39
N VAL A 88 -14.09 -11.17 0.79
CA VAL A 88 -12.65 -11.46 0.59
C VAL A 88 -12.12 -12.23 1.79
N SER A 89 -11.39 -13.32 1.55
CA SER A 89 -10.76 -14.11 2.62
C SER A 89 -9.38 -13.56 3.00
N VAL A 90 -8.93 -13.88 4.21
CA VAL A 90 -7.59 -13.48 4.68
C VAL A 90 -6.49 -14.14 3.85
N GLU A 91 -6.70 -15.39 3.44
CA GLU A 91 -5.78 -16.16 2.61
C GLU A 91 -5.60 -15.50 1.24
N GLU A 92 -6.66 -14.95 0.65
CA GLU A 92 -6.56 -14.21 -0.60
C GLU A 92 -5.67 -12.97 -0.44
N ILE A 93 -5.85 -12.21 0.65
CA ILE A 93 -5.05 -11.02 0.95
C ILE A 93 -3.57 -11.40 1.12
N ILE A 94 -3.28 -12.47 1.88
CA ILE A 94 -1.91 -13.00 2.05
C ILE A 94 -1.33 -13.37 0.69
N SER A 95 -2.08 -14.08 -0.15
CA SER A 95 -1.59 -14.52 -1.47
C SER A 95 -1.26 -13.37 -2.43
N LYS A 96 -1.85 -12.20 -2.20
CA LYS A 96 -1.66 -10.98 -3.01
C LYS A 96 -0.78 -9.94 -2.34
N THR A 97 -0.17 -10.24 -1.20
CA THR A 97 0.72 -9.35 -0.44
C THR A 97 2.15 -9.90 -0.45
N GLU A 98 3.10 -9.15 -1.01
CA GLU A 98 4.52 -9.53 -0.99
C GLU A 98 5.28 -9.02 0.24
N GLY A 99 4.81 -7.90 0.82
CA GLY A 99 5.32 -7.36 2.07
C GLY A 99 5.03 -8.27 3.27
N ASP A 100 5.82 -8.13 4.34
CA ASP A 100 5.56 -8.87 5.57
C ASP A 100 4.23 -8.39 6.18
N LEU A 101 3.25 -9.30 6.28
CA LEU A 101 1.89 -9.03 6.77
C LEU A 101 1.65 -9.69 8.13
N VAL A 102 1.26 -8.88 9.11
CA VAL A 102 0.78 -9.33 10.42
C VAL A 102 -0.73 -9.42 10.35
N VAL A 103 -1.25 -10.61 10.63
CA VAL A 103 -2.67 -10.93 10.61
C VAL A 103 -3.13 -11.16 12.05
N PRO A 104 -4.10 -10.37 12.57
CA PRO A 104 -4.69 -10.61 13.88
C PRO A 104 -5.64 -11.81 13.86
N ASP A 105 -5.97 -12.36 15.03
CA ASP A 105 -6.89 -13.51 15.17
C ASP A 105 -8.28 -13.24 14.57
N LEU A 106 -8.72 -11.98 14.61
CA LEU A 106 -9.98 -11.54 14.03
C LEU A 106 -9.74 -10.36 13.08
N VAL A 107 -10.10 -10.54 11.82
CA VAL A 107 -10.10 -9.48 10.80
C VAL A 107 -11.56 -9.17 10.43
N PRO A 108 -12.13 -8.04 10.90
CA PRO A 108 -13.49 -7.64 10.55
C PRO A 108 -13.62 -7.30 9.07
N GLU A 109 -14.85 -7.38 8.56
CA GLU A 109 -15.19 -6.84 7.23
C GLU A 109 -15.30 -5.32 7.26
N MET A 110 -14.88 -4.67 6.18
CA MET A 110 -15.11 -3.24 5.98
C MET A 110 -16.60 -2.91 5.95
N ASN A 111 -16.98 -1.79 6.56
CA ASN A 111 -18.32 -1.24 6.44
C ASN A 111 -18.37 -0.28 5.24
N ILE A 112 -18.96 -0.73 4.12
CA ILE A 112 -19.00 -0.01 2.83
C ILE A 112 -20.40 0.51 2.55
#